data_AF-A0A2S0WG91-F1
#
_entry.id   AF-A0A2S0WG91-F1
#
_cell.length_a   1.000
_cell.length_b   1.000
_cell.length_c   1.000
_cell.angle_alpha   90.00
_cell.angle_beta   90.00
_cell.angle_gamma   90.00
#
_symmetry.space_group_name_H-M   'P 1'
#
loop_
_entity.id
_entity.type
_entity.pdbx_description
1 polymer ?
#
loop_
_entity_poly.entity_id
_entity_poly.type
_entity_poly.pdbx_seq_one_letter_code
_entity_poly.pdbx_strand_id
1 'polypeptide(L)' 'MSDPINPDHYQGFTSGAQAIDITEHLTFNGGNAVKYLARSCRLDGHNKGDVLQDLQKAAWYVQREIERIQEKHASDV' A
#
# COMPACT_ATOMS: atom_id res chain seq x y z
N MET A 1 14.76 -2.07 -19.49
CA MET A 1 13.55 -2.88 -19.22
C MET A 1 13.20 -2.69 -17.77
N SER A 2 11.93 -2.46 -17.42
CA SER A 2 11.50 -2.45 -16.01
C SER A 2 11.73 -3.84 -15.43
N ASP A 3 12.38 -3.94 -14.27
CA ASP A 3 12.44 -5.18 -13.51
C ASP A 3 11.00 -5.51 -13.03
N PRO A 4 10.40 -6.63 -13.44
CA PRO A 4 9.05 -6.99 -13.02
C PRO A 4 8.98 -7.43 -11.54
N ILE A 5 10.10 -7.84 -10.95
CA ILE A 5 10.21 -8.29 -9.54
C ILE A 5 10.38 -7.07 -8.64
N ASN A 6 11.29 -6.16 -9.00
CA ASN A 6 11.55 -4.93 -8.25
C ASN A 6 11.34 -3.68 -9.12
N PRO A 7 10.09 -3.25 -9.32
CA PRO A 7 9.82 -2.19 -10.29
C PRO A 7 10.00 -0.77 -9.72
N ASP A 8 10.45 0.14 -10.58
CA ASP A 8 10.90 1.50 -10.22
C ASP A 8 9.87 2.35 -9.46
N HIS A 9 8.56 2.15 -9.71
CA HIS A 9 7.49 2.93 -9.06
C HIS A 9 7.34 2.64 -7.55
N TYR A 10 8.01 1.59 -7.03
CA TYR A 10 8.12 1.32 -5.59
C TYR A 10 9.46 1.72 -4.99
N GLN A 11 10.36 2.30 -5.77
CA GLN A 11 11.70 2.71 -5.32
C GLN A 11 11.81 4.23 -5.23
N GLY A 12 12.97 4.70 -4.75
CA GLY A 12 13.34 6.12 -4.82
C GLY A 12 12.45 7.02 -3.96
N PHE A 13 11.89 6.51 -2.87
CA PHE A 13 11.34 7.37 -1.81
C PHE A 13 12.50 8.05 -1.05
N THR A 14 12.20 8.66 0.09
CA THR A 14 13.18 9.38 0.91
C THR A 14 14.45 8.56 1.12
N SER A 15 15.60 9.11 0.73
CA SER A 15 16.92 8.48 0.87
C SER A 15 17.05 7.09 0.23
N GLY A 16 16.31 6.81 -0.84
CA GLY A 16 16.37 5.53 -1.56
C GLY A 16 15.51 4.42 -0.96
N ALA A 17 14.67 4.74 0.02
CA ALA A 17 13.71 3.81 0.59
C ALA A 17 12.78 3.21 -0.48
N GLN A 18 12.39 1.97 -0.27
CA GLN A 18 11.44 1.24 -1.10
C GLN A 18 10.13 1.02 -0.34
N ALA A 19 9.03 0.85 -1.08
CA ALA A 19 7.75 0.55 -0.46
C ALA A 19 7.80 -0.76 0.36
N ILE A 20 8.62 -1.73 -0.05
CA ILE A 20 8.77 -3.01 0.65
C ILE A 20 9.32 -2.86 2.07
N ASP A 21 10.24 -1.91 2.29
CA ASP A 21 10.87 -1.62 3.59
C ASP A 21 9.84 -1.31 4.70
N ILE A 22 8.64 -0.86 4.30
CA ILE A 22 7.52 -0.62 5.21
C ILE A 22 6.53 -1.78 5.15
N THR A 23 6.11 -2.20 3.95
CA THR A 23 4.96 -3.10 3.78
C THR A 23 5.19 -4.53 4.29
N GLU A 24 6.45 -4.99 4.38
CA GLU A 24 6.75 -6.33 4.91
C GLU A 24 6.47 -6.48 6.43
N HIS A 25 6.37 -5.35 7.13
CA HIS A 25 6.06 -5.29 8.56
C HIS A 25 4.58 -4.98 8.86
N LEU A 26 3.72 -4.97 7.83
CA LEU A 26 2.30 -4.68 7.95
C LEU A 26 1.44 -5.94 7.80
N THR A 27 0.20 -5.87 8.29
CA THR A 27 -0.80 -6.89 7.98
C THR A 27 -1.06 -6.95 6.48
N PHE A 28 -1.60 -8.06 5.98
CA PHE A 28 -1.89 -8.21 4.55
C PHE A 28 -2.72 -7.04 4.00
N ASN A 29 -3.75 -6.60 4.72
CA ASN A 29 -4.56 -5.46 4.31
C ASN A 29 -3.77 -4.15 4.37
N GLY A 30 -3.05 -3.89 5.47
CA GLY A 30 -2.25 -2.68 5.65
C GLY A 30 -1.14 -2.53 4.60
N GLY A 31 -0.41 -3.61 4.32
CA GLY A 31 0.63 -3.65 3.29
C GLY A 31 0.08 -3.36 1.89
N ASN A 32 -1.08 -3.94 1.54
CA ASN A 32 -1.71 -3.64 0.26
C ASN A 32 -2.24 -2.20 0.18
N ALA A 33 -2.80 -1.65 1.26
CA ALA A 33 -3.23 -0.26 1.29
C ALA A 33 -2.04 0.68 1.04
N VAL A 34 -0.94 0.51 1.78
CA VAL A 34 0.29 1.29 1.60
C VAL A 34 0.86 1.12 0.20
N LYS A 35 0.87 -0.09 -0.36
CA LYS A 35 1.32 -0.34 -1.75
C LYS A 35 0.55 0.51 -2.76
N TYR A 36 -0.78 0.59 -2.67
CA TYR A 36 -1.58 1.39 -3.62
C TYR A 36 -1.40 2.90 -3.40
N LEU A 37 -1.23 3.34 -2.16
CA LEU A 37 -0.91 4.74 -1.86
C LEU A 37 0.47 5.11 -2.42
N ALA A 38 1.49 4.28 -2.17
CA ALA A 38 2.85 4.45 -2.69
C ALA A 38 2.87 4.53 -4.23
N ARG A 39 1.94 3.86 -4.89
CA ARG A 39 1.84 3.82 -6.36
C ARG A 39 1.12 5.03 -6.98
N SER A 40 0.21 5.68 -6.24
CA SER A 40 -0.73 6.68 -6.78
C SER A 40 -0.58 8.07 -6.16
N CYS A 41 0.08 8.18 -5.01
CA CYS A 41 0.25 9.43 -4.26
C CYS A 41 1.68 9.97 -4.30
N ARG A 42 2.46 9.67 -5.34
CA ARG A 42 3.82 10.20 -5.44
C ARG A 42 3.81 11.67 -5.86
N LEU A 43 4.57 12.48 -5.13
CA LEU A 43 4.72 13.91 -5.41
C LEU A 43 5.74 14.20 -6.53
N ASP A 44 6.61 13.24 -6.83
CA ASP A 44 7.61 13.33 -7.90
C ASP A 44 7.05 12.97 -9.29
N GLY A 45 5.75 12.66 -9.39
CA GLY A 45 5.08 12.34 -10.65
C GLY A 45 5.27 10.91 -11.15
N HIS A 46 6.02 10.05 -10.44
CA HIS A 46 6.27 8.65 -10.84
C HIS A 46 5.10 7.69 -10.50
N ASN A 47 3.86 8.17 -10.61
CA ASN A 47 2.68 7.35 -10.36
C ASN A 47 2.53 6.24 -11.42
N LYS A 48 1.96 5.09 -11.04
CA LYS A 48 1.67 3.98 -11.97
C LYS A 48 0.19 3.60 -11.96
N GLY A 49 -0.36 3.44 -13.15
CA GLY A 49 -1.74 3.00 -13.35
C GLY A 49 -2.72 4.15 -13.15
N ASP A 50 -3.99 3.80 -12.93
CA ASP A 50 -5.05 4.77 -12.68
C ASP A 50 -5.04 5.18 -11.19
N VAL A 51 -4.76 6.47 -10.95
CA VAL A 51 -4.65 7.05 -9.61
C VAL A 51 -5.94 6.87 -8.82
N LEU A 52 -7.11 7.14 -9.44
CA LEU A 52 -8.40 7.04 -8.75
C LEU A 52 -8.71 5.59 -8.38
N GLN A 53 -8.46 4.66 -9.31
CA GLN A 53 -8.66 3.24 -9.07
C GLN A 53 -7.77 2.74 -7.91
N ASP A 54 -6.55 3.27 -7.78
CA ASP A 54 -5.63 2.87 -6.71
C ASP A 54 -6.00 3.45 -5.36
N LEU A 55 -6.49 4.68 -5.32
CA LEU A 55 -7.09 5.25 -4.11
C LEU A 55 -8.30 4.43 -3.66
N GLN A 56 -9.15 3.99 -4.58
CA GLN A 56 -10.29 3.11 -4.28
C GLN A 56 -9.84 1.75 -3.73
N LYS A 57 -8.80 1.13 -4.31
CA LYS A 57 -8.22 -0.12 -3.79
C LYS A 57 -7.64 0.08 -2.40
N ALA A 58 -6.89 1.17 -2.17
CA ALA A 58 -6.34 1.49 -0.86
C ALA A 58 -7.46 1.61 0.19
N ALA A 59 -8.53 2.36 -0.11
CA ALA A 59 -9.68 2.52 0.77
C ALA A 59 -10.36 1.16 1.07
N TRP A 60 -10.52 0.30 0.06
CA TRP A 60 -11.07 -1.05 0.25
C TRP A 60 -10.25 -1.91 1.21
N TYR A 61 -8.91 -1.89 1.09
CA TYR A 61 -8.04 -2.62 2.01
C TYR A 61 -8.08 -2.05 3.43
N VAL A 62 -8.13 -0.72 3.59
CA VAL A 62 -8.28 -0.09 4.91
C VAL A 62 -9.60 -0.51 5.56
N GLN A 63 -10.70 -0.50 4.82
CA GLN A 63 -12.01 -0.91 5.32
C GLN A 63 -12.00 -2.36 5.85
N ARG A 64 -11.36 -3.27 5.11
CA ARG A 64 -11.21 -4.67 5.55
C ARG A 64 -10.35 -4.82 6.79
N GLU A 65 -9.35 -3.98 6.97
CA GLU A 65 -8.54 -3.99 8.18
C GLU A 65 -9.32 -3.49 9.39
N ILE A 66 -10.19 -2.50 9.20
CA ILE A 66 -11.12 -2.03 10.23
C ILE A 66 -12.05 -3.18 10.65
N GLU A 67 -12.67 -3.87 9.68
CA GLU A 67 -13.54 -5.02 9.95
C GLU A 67 -12.82 -6.13 10.73
N ARG A 68 -11.60 -6.50 10.31
CA ARG A 68 -10.77 -7.49 11.00
C ARG A 68 -10.50 -7.12 12.47
N ILE A 69 -10.25 -5.84 12.73
CA ILE A 69 -10.00 -5.34 14.09
C ILE A 69 -11.29 -5.34 14.91
N GLN A 70 -12.42 -4.93 14.33
CA GLN A 70 -13.73 -4.97 15.00
C GLN A 70 -14.13 -6.40 15.39
N GLU A 71 -13.93 -7.37 14.49
CA GLU A 71 -14.16 -8.80 14.77
C GLU A 71 -13.29 -9.30 15.92
N LYS A 72 -12.01 -8.94 15.92
CA LYS A 72 -11.08 -9.32 17.00
C LYS A 72 -11.52 -8.75 18.35
N HIS A 73 -11.93 -7.48 18.40
CA HIS A 73 -12.43 -6.88 19.63
C HIS A 73 -13.73 -7.50 20.12
N ALA A 74 -14.61 -7.93 19.20
CA ALA A 74 -15.84 -8.64 19.56
C ALA A 74 -15.56 -10.05 20.12
N SER A 75 -14.46 -10.70 19.73
CA SER A 75 -14.07 -12.01 20.27
C SER A 75 -13.30 -11.95 21.60
N ASP A 76 -12.80 -10.77 21.98
CA ASP A 76 -12.04 -10.56 23.23
C ASP A 76 -12.94 -10.13 24.42
N VAL A 77 -14.26 -9.98 24.20
CA VAL A 77 -15.29 -9.65 25.21
C VAL A 77 -16.21 -10.83 25.43
#